data_AF-A0A7V9D2N2-F1
#
_entry.id   AF-A0A7V9D2N2-F1
#
_cell.length_a   1.000
_cell.length_b   1.000
_cell.length_c   1.000
_cell.angle_alpha   90.00
_cell.angle_beta   90.00
_cell.angle_gamma   90.00
#
_symmetry.space_group_name_H-M   'P 1'
#
loop_
_entity.id
_entity.type
_entity.pdbx_description
1 polymer ?
#
loop_
_entity_poly.entity_id
_entity_poly.type
_entity_poly.pdbx_seq_one_letter_code
_entity_poly.pdbx_strand_id
1 'polypeptide(L)' 'MSTIRIPAGAQATLRQMAVESARPMQDIAAEAIEAYRRQQILERTNAVYATMRGAPDVRAEELEERAVWDVTLNDGLGQA' A
#
# COMPACT_ATOMS: atom_id res chain seq x y z
N MET A 1 -23.02 15.50 -7.01
CA MET A 1 -22.26 15.97 -5.82
C MET A 1 -22.78 15.22 -4.61
N SER A 2 -21.90 14.53 -3.89
CA SER A 2 -22.21 13.92 -2.60
C SER A 2 -21.41 14.65 -1.53
N THR A 3 -22.03 14.93 -0.38
CA THR A 3 -21.39 15.64 0.73
C THR A 3 -21.27 14.71 1.93
N ILE A 4 -20.05 14.55 2.45
CA ILE A 4 -19.79 13.84 3.70
C ILE A 4 -19.39 14.83 4.79
N ARG A 5 -19.86 14.61 6.02
CA ARG A 5 -19.45 15.43 7.16
C ARG A 5 -18.13 14.90 7.71
N ILE A 6 -17.15 15.79 7.84
CA ILE A 6 -15.86 15.50 8.49
C ILE A 6 -15.66 16.44 9.69
N PRO A 7 -14.82 16.07 10.67
CA PRO A 7 -14.47 16.96 11.79
C PRO A 7 -13.85 18.27 11.31
N ALA A 8 -14.08 19.36 12.04
CA ALA A 8 -13.58 20.69 11.68
C ALA A 8 -12.05 20.73 11.53
N GLY A 9 -11.32 19.98 12.37
CA GLY A 9 -9.86 19.84 12.26
C GLY A 9 -9.43 19.20 10.94
N ALA A 10 -10.07 18.11 10.54
CA ALA A 10 -9.78 17.43 9.27
C ALA A 10 -10.09 18.34 8.07
N GLN A 11 -11.17 19.11 8.13
CA GLN A 11 -11.49 20.09 7.10
C GLN A 11 -10.43 21.20 7.00
N ALA A 12 -9.92 21.68 8.14
CA ALA A 12 -8.85 22.68 8.18
C ALA A 12 -7.55 22.14 7.57
N THR A 13 -7.15 20.91 7.91
CA THR A 13 -6.00 20.23 7.30
C THR A 13 -6.16 20.09 5.79
N LEU A 14 -7.32 19.60 5.33
CA LEU A 14 -7.57 19.42 3.90
C LEU A 14 -7.53 20.76 3.14
N ARG A 15 -8.03 21.85 3.76
CA ARG A 15 -7.93 23.20 3.20
C ARG A 15 -6.49 23.68 3.13
N GLN A 16 -5.69 23.46 4.16
CA GLN A 16 -4.27 23.83 4.16
C GLN A 16 -3.51 23.10 3.06
N MET A 17 -3.68 21.78 2.94
CA MET A 17 -3.05 20.98 1.88
C MET A 17 -3.46 21.46 0.48
N ALA A 18 -4.73 21.86 0.31
CA ALA A 18 -5.23 22.44 -0.95
C ALA A 18 -4.53 23.75 -1.32
N VAL A 19 -4.34 24.64 -0.35
CA VAL A 19 -3.63 25.91 -0.55
C VAL A 19 -2.16 25.65 -0.90
N GLU A 20 -1.47 24.80 -0.12
CA GLU A 20 -0.05 24.52 -0.30
C GLU A 20 0.27 23.83 -1.63
N SER A 21 -0.62 22.95 -2.09
CA SER A 21 -0.45 22.23 -3.37
C SER A 21 -1.08 22.92 -4.57
N ALA A 22 -1.79 24.04 -4.38
CA ALA A 22 -2.59 24.73 -5.39
C ALA A 22 -3.59 23.80 -6.11
N ARG A 23 -4.22 22.90 -5.36
CA ARG A 23 -5.16 21.89 -5.88
C ARG A 23 -6.52 21.93 -5.19
N PRO A 24 -7.61 21.51 -5.86
CA PRO A 24 -8.92 21.39 -5.24
C PRO A 24 -8.91 20.45 -4.02
N MET A 25 -9.61 20.83 -2.95
CA MET A 25 -9.76 19.98 -1.74
C MET A 25 -10.33 18.59 -2.05
N GLN A 26 -11.21 18.48 -3.05
CA GLN A 26 -11.81 17.22 -3.47
C GLN A 26 -10.78 16.25 -4.09
N ASP A 27 -9.79 16.76 -4.82
CA ASP A 27 -8.78 15.93 -5.48
C ASP A 27 -7.81 15.38 -4.43
N ILE A 28 -7.43 16.21 -3.45
CA ILE A 28 -6.61 15.80 -2.31
C ILE A 28 -7.36 14.77 -1.46
N ALA A 29 -8.65 14.98 -1.21
CA ALA A 29 -9.46 14.03 -0.47
C ALA A 29 -9.53 12.67 -1.18
N ALA A 30 -9.73 12.67 -2.50
CA ALA A 30 -9.74 11.44 -3.30
C ALA A 30 -8.39 10.71 -3.23
N GLU A 31 -7.28 11.43 -3.37
CA GLU A 31 -5.94 10.84 -3.26
C GLU A 31 -5.62 10.32 -1.86
N ALA A 32 -6.03 11.03 -0.81
CA ALA A 32 -5.85 10.59 0.57
C ALA A 32 -6.62 9.29 0.85
N ILE A 33 -7.83 9.15 0.30
CA ILE A 33 -8.63 7.91 0.40
C ILE A 33 -7.92 6.78 -0.34
N GLU A 34 -7.42 7.01 -1.56
CA GLU A 34 -6.69 5.97 -2.30
C GLU A 34 -5.37 5.59 -1.64
N ALA A 35 -4.66 6.55 -1.04
CA ALA A 35 -3.47 6.28 -0.25
C ALA A 35 -3.80 5.40 0.96
N TYR A 36 -4.84 5.74 1.72
CA TYR A 36 -5.30 4.94 2.85
C TYR A 36 -5.75 3.53 2.42
N ARG A 37 -6.47 3.40 1.31
CA ARG A 37 -6.87 2.10 0.76
C ARG A 37 -5.65 1.23 0.42
N ARG A 38 -4.64 1.80 -0.23
CA ARG A 38 -3.39 1.08 -0.57
C ARG A 38 -2.61 0.69 0.68
N GLN A 39 -2.53 1.57 1.68
CA GLN A 39 -1.90 1.27 2.96
C GLN A 39 -2.60 0.09 3.65
N GLN A 40 -3.93 0.09 3.72
CA GLN A 40 -4.70 -0.99 4.34
C GLN A 40 -4.48 -2.35 3.65
N ILE A 41 -4.29 -2.36 2.32
CA ILE A 41 -3.94 -3.59 1.59
C ILE A 41 -2.58 -4.10 2.06
N LEU A 42 -1.56 -3.24 2.05
CA LEU A 42 -0.20 -3.61 2.46
C LEU A 42 -0.14 -4.06 3.92
N GLU A 43 -0.85 -3.39 4.83
CA GLU A 43 -0.90 -3.77 6.25
C GLU A 43 -1.52 -5.16 6.45
N ARG A 44 -2.61 -5.47 5.75
CA ARG A 44 -3.24 -6.80 5.80
C ARG A 44 -2.32 -7.87 5.24
N THR A 45 -1.71 -7.62 4.08
CA THR A 45 -0.74 -8.55 3.48
C THR A 45 0.44 -8.78 4.41
N ASN A 46 1.01 -7.71 4.99
CA ASN A 46 2.12 -7.81 5.93
C ASN A 46 1.76 -8.58 7.20
N ALA A 47 0.54 -8.42 7.72
CA ALA A 47 0.07 -9.18 8.88
C ALA A 47 0.04 -10.69 8.58
N VAL A 48 -0.45 -11.08 7.41
CA VAL A 48 -0.46 -12.49 6.96
C VAL A 48 0.98 -13.02 6.79
N TYR A 49 1.87 -12.25 6.17
CA TYR A 49 3.28 -12.63 6.07
C TYR A 49 3.96 -12.74 7.44
N ALA A 50 3.61 -11.88 8.40
CA ALA A 50 4.14 -11.94 9.75
C ALA A 50 3.70 -13.22 10.48
N THR A 51 2.42 -13.62 10.35
CA THR A 51 1.94 -14.89 10.90
C THR A 51 2.59 -16.09 10.23
N MET A 52 2.77 -16.04 8.90
CA MET A 52 3.43 -17.10 8.14
C MET A 52 4.90 -17.27 8.55
N ARG A 53 5.63 -16.18 8.81
CA ARG A 53 7.02 -16.26 9.28
C ARG A 53 7.18 -16.97 10.63
N GLY A 54 6.13 -17.00 11.46
CA GLY A 54 6.09 -17.72 12.72
C GLY A 54 5.65 -19.18 12.62
N ALA A 55 5.24 -19.65 11.44
CA ALA A 55 4.81 -21.02 11.16
C ALA A 55 5.88 -21.74 10.30
N PRO A 56 6.75 -22.58 10.90
CA PRO A 56 7.89 -23.18 10.21
C PRO A 56 7.52 -23.99 8.97
N ASP A 57 6.41 -24.75 9.03
CA ASP A 57 6.00 -25.65 7.95
C ASP A 57 5.50 -24.87 6.72
N VAL A 58 4.67 -23.84 6.93
CA VAL A 58 4.16 -22.97 5.85
C VAL A 58 5.30 -22.15 5.22
N ARG A 59 6.29 -21.77 6.03
CA ARG A 59 7.47 -21.06 5.56
C ARG A 59 8.39 -21.95 4.72
N ALA A 60 8.47 -23.25 5.01
CA ALA A 60 9.27 -24.19 4.24
C ALA A 60 8.71 -24.36 2.82
N GLU A 61 7.40 -24.57 2.69
CA GLU A 61 6.71 -24.66 1.39
C GLU A 61 6.89 -23.38 0.56
N GLU A 62 6.75 -22.20 1.18
CA GLU A 62 6.96 -20.92 0.49
C GLU A 62 8.41 -20.71 0.03
N LEU A 63 9.39 -21.17 0.81
CA LEU A 63 10.81 -21.10 0.43
C LEU A 63 11.15 -22.06 -0.71
N GLU A 64 10.57 -23.25 -0.71
CA GLU A 64 10.72 -24.20 -1.82
C GLU A 64 10.13 -23.63 -3.11
N GLU A 65 8.93 -23.03 -3.04
CA GLU A 65 8.32 -22.36 -4.19
C GLU A 65 9.20 -21.19 -4.68
N ARG A 66 9.65 -20.33 -3.77
CA ARG A 66 10.56 -19.21 -4.11
C ARG A 66 11.83 -19.67 -4.80
N ALA A 67 12.43 -20.76 -4.34
CA ALA A 67 13.65 -21.29 -4.96
C ALA A 67 13.43 -21.71 -6.43
N VAL A 68 12.22 -22.19 -6.77
CA VAL A 68 11.85 -22.49 -8.17
C VAL A 68 11.75 -21.19 -8.99
N TRP A 69 11.17 -20.14 -8.43
CA TRP A 69 11.05 -18.84 -9.09
C TRP A 69 12.39 -18.11 -9.24
N ASP A 70 13.31 -18.26 -8.28
CA ASP A 70 14.63 -17.62 -8.28
C ASP A 70 15.49 -18.02 -9.50
N VAL A 71 15.21 -19.17 -10.15
CA VAL A 71 15.85 -19.56 -11.41
C VAL A 71 15.65 -18.51 -12.50
N THR A 72 14.50 -17.82 -12.49
CA THR A 72 14.15 -16.79 -13.48
C THR A 72 14.64 -15.38 -13.10
N LEU A 73 15.31 -15.23 -11.95
CA LEU A 73 15.70 -13.91 -11.42
C LEU A 73 16.62 -13.13 -12.37
N ASN A 74 17.42 -13.83 -13.17
CA ASN A 74 18.35 -13.24 -14.14
C ASN A 74 17.80 -13.15 -15.56
N ASP A 75 16.56 -13.58 -15.79
CA ASP A 75 15.96 -13.56 -17.11
C ASP A 75 15.83 -12.11 -17.62
N GLY A 76 16.25 -11.88 -18.86
CA GLY A 76 16.19 -10.56 -19.49
C GLY A 76 17.25 -9.56 -19.05
N LEU A 77 18.17 -9.91 -18.14
CA LEU A 77 19.24 -9.00 -17.72
C LEU A 77 20.35 -8.80 -18.74
N GLY A 78 20.44 -9.62 -19.80
CA GLY A 78 21.57 -9.62 -20.73
C GLY A 78 22.86 -10.04 -20.02
N GLN A 79 23.65 -10.91 -20.63
CA GLN A 79 24.94 -11.25 -20.04
C GLN A 79 25.81 -9.98 -20.05
N ALA A 80 26.35 -9.62 -18.88
CA ALA A 80 27.35 -8.56 -18.75
C ALA A 80 28.61 -8.91 -19.53
#